data_AF-A0A0U3LPT4-F1
#
_entry.id   AF-A0A0U3LPT4-F1
#
_cell.length_a   1.000
_cell.length_b   1.000
_cell.length_c   1.000
_cell.angle_alpha   90.00
_cell.angle_beta   90.00
_cell.angle_gamma   90.00
#
_symmetry.space_group_name_H-M   'P 1'
#
loop_
_entity.id
_entity.type
_entity.pdbx_description
1 polymer ?
#
loop_
_entity_poly.entity_id
_entity_poly.type
_entity_poly.pdbx_seq_one_letter_code
_entity_poly.pdbx_strand_id
1 'polypeptide(L)'
;MILCLCHRVSDRDIRRSVADGVHNFEVLQDETRVASACGSCHDCARQVFDEALQACAAAHGVTCASGSTSRVIPIARLAQAA
;
A
#
# COMPACT_ATOMS: atom_id res chain seq x y z
N MET A 1 -1.55 -15.12 4.12
CA MET A 1 -2.83 -15.78 3.75
C MET A 1 -3.34 -15.18 2.44
N ILE A 2 -4.03 -15.94 1.57
CA ILE A 2 -4.75 -15.36 0.42
C ILE A 2 -6.05 -14.73 0.91
N LEU A 3 -6.26 -13.45 0.56
CA LEU A 3 -7.45 -12.68 0.93
C LEU A 3 -8.43 -12.60 -0.24
N CYS A 4 -7.95 -12.24 -1.42
CA CYS A 4 -8.76 -12.20 -2.63
C CYS A 4 -8.51 -13.45 -3.47
N LEU A 5 -9.49 -14.34 -3.54
CA LEU A 5 -9.41 -15.54 -4.37
C LEU A 5 -9.51 -15.21 -5.87
N CYS A 6 -10.35 -14.22 -6.25
CA CYS A 6 -10.56 -13.84 -7.65
C CYS A 6 -9.29 -13.35 -8.34
N HIS A 7 -8.46 -12.59 -7.63
CA HIS A 7 -7.25 -11.97 -8.18
C HIS A 7 -5.97 -12.47 -7.50
N ARG A 8 -6.10 -13.49 -6.63
CA ARG A 8 -5.00 -14.15 -5.93
C ARG A 8 -4.12 -13.18 -5.13
N VAL A 9 -4.75 -12.22 -4.46
CA VAL A 9 -4.07 -11.22 -3.62
C VAL A 9 -3.96 -11.75 -2.19
N SER A 10 -2.75 -11.76 -1.64
CA SER A 10 -2.46 -12.14 -0.27
C SER A 10 -2.31 -10.94 0.67
N ASP A 11 -2.41 -11.19 1.98
CA ASP A 11 -2.08 -10.21 3.03
C ASP A 11 -0.67 -9.61 2.81
N ARG A 12 0.30 -10.44 2.41
CA ARG A 12 1.66 -9.99 2.11
C ARG A 12 1.72 -9.03 0.93
N ASP A 13 0.89 -9.23 -0.10
CA ASP A 13 0.85 -8.34 -1.27
C ASP A 13 0.30 -6.97 -0.88
N ILE A 14 -0.73 -6.93 -0.04
CA ILE A 14 -1.29 -5.67 0.50
C ILE A 14 -0.24 -4.94 1.34
N ARG A 15 0.36 -5.62 2.34
CA ARG A 15 1.38 -5.04 3.21
C ARG A 15 2.58 -4.52 2.42
N ARG A 16 3.01 -5.27 1.40
CA ARG A 16 4.10 -4.85 0.52
C ARG A 16 3.72 -3.60 -0.28
N SER A 17 2.52 -3.54 -0.86
CA SER A 17 2.08 -2.37 -1.62
C SER A 17 2.08 -1.11 -0.75
N VAL A 18 1.63 -1.23 0.51
CA VAL A 18 1.70 -0.13 1.48
C VAL A 18 3.14 0.27 1.81
N ALA A 19 4.03 -0.70 2.04
CA ALA A 19 5.45 -0.43 2.27
C ALA A 19 6.14 0.21 1.05
N ASP A 20 5.69 -0.12 -0.16
CA ASP A 20 6.15 0.47 -1.43
C ASP A 20 5.54 1.88 -1.68
N GLY A 21 4.65 2.36 -0.79
CA GLY A 21 4.15 3.74 -0.76
C GLY A 21 2.67 3.92 -1.16
N VAL A 22 1.91 2.84 -1.32
CA VAL A 22 0.47 2.93 -1.59
C VAL A 22 -0.28 3.34 -0.31
N HIS A 23 -0.83 4.55 -0.32
CA HIS A 23 -1.59 5.12 0.82
C HIS A 23 -3.08 5.35 0.54
N ASN A 24 -3.57 4.97 -0.64
CA ASN A 24 -4.99 4.99 -1.00
C ASN A 24 -5.45 3.58 -1.36
N PHE A 25 -6.59 3.14 -0.83
CA PHE A 25 -7.12 1.81 -1.10
C PHE A 25 -7.58 1.66 -2.55
N GLU A 26 -8.12 2.72 -3.17
CA GLU A 26 -8.51 2.66 -4.58
C GLU A 26 -7.29 2.40 -5.48
N VAL A 27 -6.14 3.01 -5.16
CA VAL A 27 -4.87 2.73 -5.87
C VAL A 27 -4.45 1.28 -5.67
N LEU A 28 -4.58 0.73 -4.46
CA LEU A 28 -4.35 -0.69 -4.21
C LEU A 28 -5.28 -1.56 -5.07
N GLN A 29 -6.55 -1.19 -5.22
CA GLN A 29 -7.51 -1.89 -6.07
C GLN A 29 -7.13 -1.80 -7.55
N ASP A 30 -6.68 -0.65 -8.03
CA ASP A 30 -6.23 -0.51 -9.42
C ASP A 30 -5.00 -1.37 -9.73
N GLU A 31 -4.04 -1.42 -8.81
CA GLU A 31 -2.79 -2.17 -8.99
C GLU A 31 -2.96 -3.69 -8.82
N THR A 32 -3.77 -4.11 -7.85
CA THR A 32 -3.88 -5.53 -7.46
C THR A 32 -5.20 -6.19 -7.86
N ARG A 33 -6.19 -5.39 -8.26
CA ARG A 33 -7.60 -5.78 -8.48
C ARG A 33 -8.30 -6.35 -7.24
N VAL A 34 -7.75 -6.13 -6.04
CA VAL A 34 -8.38 -6.61 -4.82
C VAL A 34 -9.83 -6.07 -4.71
N ALA A 35 -10.75 -6.95 -4.33
CA ALA A 35 -12.19 -6.65 -4.19
C ALA A 35 -12.93 -6.14 -5.46
N SER A 36 -12.33 -6.16 -6.65
CA SER A 36 -12.99 -5.66 -7.88
C SER A 36 -13.85 -6.68 -8.64
N ALA A 37 -13.95 -7.94 -8.16
CA ALA A 37 -14.77 -8.99 -8.79
C ALA A 37 -16.00 -9.37 -7.95
N CYS A 38 -15.88 -10.31 -7.01
CA CYS A 38 -17.02 -10.73 -6.17
C CYS A 38 -17.26 -9.83 -4.94
N GLY A 39 -16.31 -8.96 -4.61
CA GLY A 39 -16.39 -8.06 -3.44
C GLY A 39 -16.24 -8.72 -2.08
N SER A 40 -16.35 -10.04 -1.94
CA SER A 40 -16.41 -10.72 -0.63
C SER A 40 -15.17 -10.53 0.26
N CYS A 41 -14.03 -10.18 -0.34
CA CYS A 41 -12.79 -9.90 0.40
C CYS A 41 -12.64 -8.43 0.83
N HIS A 42 -13.55 -7.53 0.44
CA HIS A 42 -13.40 -6.08 0.58
C HIS A 42 -13.05 -5.67 2.01
N ASP A 43 -13.89 -6.03 2.98
CA ASP A 43 -13.72 -5.58 4.37
C ASP A 43 -12.45 -6.15 5.01
N CYS A 44 -12.13 -7.41 4.71
CA CYS A 44 -10.91 -8.05 5.20
C CYS A 44 -9.65 -7.44 4.56
N ALA A 45 -9.66 -7.19 3.25
CA ALA A 45 -8.56 -6.52 2.56
C ALA A 45 -8.37 -5.08 3.07
N ARG A 46 -9.48 -4.38 3.35
CA ARG A 46 -9.47 -3.02 3.88
C ARG A 46 -8.87 -2.98 5.29
N GLN A 47 -9.28 -3.89 6.16
CA GLN A 47 -8.71 -4.01 7.50
C GLN A 47 -7.19 -4.22 7.44
N VAL A 48 -6.72 -5.17 6.62
CA VAL A 48 -5.27 -5.44 6.46
C VAL A 48 -4.52 -4.25 5.90
N PHE A 49 -5.13 -3.51 4.96
CA PHE A 49 -4.55 -2.29 4.41
C PHE A 49 -4.41 -1.19 5.48
N ASP A 50 -5.46 -0.95 6.28
CA ASP A 50 -5.43 0.06 7.34
C ASP A 50 -4.44 -0.32 8.46
N GLU A 51 -4.37 -1.61 8.84
CA GLU A 51 -3.33 -2.12 9.75
C GLU A 51 -1.91 -1.89 9.22
N ALA A 52 -1.68 -2.11 7.92
CA ALA A 52 -0.39 -1.90 7.28
C ALA A 52 0.00 -0.41 7.26
N LEU A 53 -0.96 0.50 7.05
CA LEU A 53 -0.73 1.94 7.13
C LEU A 53 -0.32 2.38 8.53
N GLN A 54 -1.03 1.90 9.56
CA GLN A 54 -0.70 2.18 10.96
C GLN A 54 0.70 1.68 11.31
N ALA A 55 1.06 0.47 10.87
CA ALA A 55 2.40 -0.10 11.08
C ALA A 55 3.49 0.73 10.38
N CYS A 56 3.26 1.18 9.14
CA CYS A 56 4.22 2.02 8.41
C CYS A 56 4.42 3.40 9.06
N ALA A 57 3.35 4.00 9.57
CA ALA A 57 3.41 5.27 10.30
C ALA A 57 4.22 5.14 11.60
N ALA A 58 4.02 4.05 12.35
CA ALA A 58 4.75 3.79 13.59
C ALA A 58 6.26 3.55 13.33
N ALA A 59 6.61 2.85 12.25
CA ALA A 59 8.00 2.51 11.94
C ALA A 59 8.85 3.71 11.48
N HIS A 60 8.25 4.68 10.78
CA HIS A 60 8.99 5.78 10.16
C HIS A 60 9.07 7.04 11.03
N GLY A 61 8.40 7.13 12.17
CA GLY A 61 8.44 8.31 13.05
C GLY A 61 7.98 9.63 12.40
N VAL A 62 7.42 9.55 11.18
CA VAL A 62 6.91 10.69 10.42
C VAL A 62 5.41 10.75 10.67
N THR A 63 4.98 11.66 11.54
CA THR A 63 3.59 12.11 11.61
C THR A 63 3.36 13.14 10.51
N CYS A 64 3.10 12.69 9.29
CA CYS A 64 2.66 13.59 8.24
C CYS A 64 1.17 13.91 8.43
N ALA A 65 0.89 15.09 8.98
CA ALA A 65 -0.41 15.73 8.83
C ALA A 65 -0.76 15.79 7.33
N SER A 66 -2.01 15.45 7.03
CA SER A 66 -2.55 15.33 5.68
C SER A 66 -2.17 16.50 4.77
N GLY A 67 -1.49 16.18 3.66
CA GLY A 67 -1.35 17.06 2.51
C GLY A 67 0.06 17.61 2.26
N SER A 68 0.80 16.96 1.36
CA SER A 68 1.48 17.65 0.26
C SER A 68 2.16 16.63 -0.66
N THR A 69 1.72 16.63 -1.92
CA THR A 69 2.45 16.06 -3.05
C THR A 69 3.79 16.78 -3.22
N SER A 70 4.87 16.21 -2.68
CA SER A 70 6.21 16.56 -3.16
C SER A 70 7.07 15.31 -3.15
N ARG A 71 7.26 14.74 -4.34
CA ARG A 71 8.33 13.76 -4.60
C ARG A 71 9.66 14.49 -4.48
N VAL A 72 10.15 14.67 -3.25
CA VAL A 72 11.55 15.00 -3.04
C VAL A 72 12.34 13.72 -3.33
N ILE A 73 12.94 13.62 -4.51
CA ILE A 73 13.93 12.59 -4.80
C ILE A 73 15.23 13.03 -4.13
N PRO A 74 15.77 12.30 -3.13
CA PRO A 74 17.07 12.63 -2.57
C PRO A 74 18.14 12.49 -3.66
N ILE A 75 18.94 13.55 -3.83
CA ILE A 75 20.07 13.67 -4.78
C ILE A 75 21.07 12.49 -4.68
N ALA A 76 21.04 11.72 -3.60
CA ALA A 76 21.87 10.53 -3.41
C ALA A 76 21.59 9.37 -4.40
N ARG A 77 20.46 9.36 -5.13
CA ARG A 77 20.14 8.29 -6.09
C ARG A 77 20.56 8.53 -7.54
N LEU A 78 21.10 9.70 -7.88
CA LEU A 78 21.61 10.00 -9.23
C LEU A 78 22.98 9.36 -9.55
N ALA A 79 23.68 8.83 -8.55
CA ALA A 79 25.04 8.31 -8.70
C ALA A 79 25.13 6.80 -9.07
N GLN A 80 24.02 6.07 -9.18
CA GLN A 80 24.03 4.61 -9.44
C GLN A 80 23.76 4.23 -10.90
N ALA A 81 23.75 5.19 -11.83
CA ALA A 81 23.50 4.97 -13.26
C ALA A 81 24.68 5.38 -14.15
N ALA A 82 25.91 5.32 -13.63
CA ALA A 82 27.15 5.46 -14.41
C ALA A 82 27.92 4.14 -14.43
#